data_AF-A0A7X7QYW7-F1
#
_entry.id   AF-A0A7X7QYW7-F1
#
_cell.length_a   1.000
_cell.length_b   1.000
_cell.length_c   1.000
_cell.angle_alpha   90.00
_cell.angle_beta   90.00
_cell.angle_gamma   90.00
#
_symmetry.space_group_name_H-M   'P 1'
#
loop_
_entity.id
_entity.type
_entity.pdbx_description
1 polymer ?
#
loop_
_entity_poly.entity_id
_entity_poly.type
_entity_poly.pdbx_seq_one_letter_code
_entity_poly.pdbx_strand_id
1 'polypeptide(L)'
;MERLRDGGRLYLGDVVFPSATADFDASFTALIDDVRANAGDEMARQTIRHIKAEFSTLDWILEGMIARAGLEIIRKDCKGLLTVYVCEKK
;
A
#
# COMPACT_ATOMS: atom_id res chain seq x y z
N MET A 1 -13.44 18.81 -8.21
CA MET A 1 -13.03 17.45 -7.85
C MET A 1 -14.17 16.53 -8.24
N GLU A 2 -14.00 15.70 -9.27
CA GLU A 2 -15.03 14.74 -9.68
C GLU A 2 -15.22 13.69 -8.57
N ARG A 3 -16.47 13.43 -8.20
CA ARG A 3 -16.83 12.36 -7.27
C ARG A 3 -17.25 11.14 -8.09
N LEU A 4 -16.91 9.94 -7.59
CA LEU A 4 -17.48 8.71 -8.13
C LEU A 4 -19.01 8.77 -8.00
N ARG A 5 -19.71 8.23 -9.00
CA ARG A 5 -21.15 7.96 -8.94
C ARG A 5 -21.41 6.77 -8.02
N ASP A 6 -22.63 6.63 -7.52
CA ASP A 6 -23.05 5.46 -6.75
C ASP A 6 -22.79 4.17 -7.55
N GLY A 7 -22.22 3.16 -6.90
CA GLY A 7 -21.72 1.92 -7.53
C GLY A 7 -20.39 2.08 -8.29
N GLY A 8 -19.82 3.29 -8.37
CA GLY A 8 -18.50 3.53 -8.97
C GLY A 8 -17.38 2.91 -8.13
N ARG A 9 -16.33 2.41 -8.80
CA ARG A 9 -15.23 1.70 -8.14
C ARG A 9 -13.90 2.43 -8.24
N LEU A 10 -13.15 2.42 -7.14
CA LEU A 10 -11.76 2.85 -7.05
C LEU A 10 -10.87 1.61 -6.87
N TYR A 11 -9.85 1.48 -7.72
CA TYR A 11 -8.79 0.49 -7.58
C TYR A 11 -7.52 1.23 -7.15
N LEU A 12 -7.03 0.96 -5.95
CA LEU A 12 -5.88 1.63 -5.36
C LEU A 12 -4.82 0.59 -4.99
N GLY A 13 -3.65 0.64 -5.62
CA GLY A 13 -2.48 -0.13 -5.23
C GLY A 13 -1.42 0.79 -4.65
N ASP A 14 -0.92 0.49 -3.46
CA ASP A 14 0.05 1.34 -2.76
C ASP A 14 0.98 0.51 -1.85
N VAL A 15 2.13 1.07 -1.51
CA VAL A 15 3.01 0.56 -0.45
C VAL A 15 2.41 0.98 0.89
N VAL A 16 1.83 0.01 1.59
CA VAL A 16 1.12 0.22 2.84
C VAL A 16 1.75 -0.61 3.91
N PHE A 17 2.09 0.03 5.03
CA PHE A 17 2.67 -0.67 6.17
C PHE A 17 1.53 -1.31 6.98
N PRO A 18 1.49 -2.65 7.09
CA PRO A 18 0.45 -3.30 7.88
C PRO A 18 0.67 -2.96 9.35
N SER A 19 -0.32 -2.36 10.01
CA SER A 19 -0.17 -1.93 11.40
C SER A 19 -0.07 -3.09 12.39
N ALA A 20 -0.54 -4.27 11.99
CA ALA A 20 -0.37 -5.51 12.76
C ALA A 20 1.00 -6.17 12.60
N THR A 21 1.92 -5.58 11.81
CA THR A 21 3.26 -6.16 11.59
C THR A 21 4.04 -6.20 12.90
N ALA A 22 4.38 -7.41 13.33
CA ALA A 22 5.18 -7.63 14.54
C ALA A 22 6.68 -7.36 14.31
N ASP A 23 7.17 -7.54 13.08
CA ASP A 23 8.57 -7.38 12.70
C ASP A 23 8.71 -6.67 11.35
N PHE A 24 8.96 -5.37 11.41
CA PHE A 24 9.18 -4.53 10.23
C PHE A 24 10.54 -4.81 9.57
N ASP A 25 11.56 -5.17 10.33
CA ASP A 25 12.90 -5.42 9.79
C ASP A 25 12.90 -6.65 8.89
N ALA A 26 12.22 -7.72 9.29
CA ALA A 26 12.02 -8.91 8.46
C ALA A 26 11.22 -8.56 7.18
N SER A 27 10.18 -7.73 7.32
CA SER A 27 9.33 -7.32 6.19
C SER A 27 10.09 -6.47 5.17
N PHE A 28 10.90 -5.51 5.62
CA PHE A 28 11.72 -4.69 4.74
C PHE A 28 12.83 -5.50 4.08
N THR A 29 13.49 -6.38 4.83
CA THR A 29 14.51 -7.29 4.26
C THR A 29 13.93 -8.11 3.11
N ALA A 30 12.78 -8.75 3.34
CA ALA A 30 12.12 -9.56 2.32
C ALA A 30 11.74 -8.75 1.08
N LEU A 31 11.23 -7.52 1.25
CA LEU A 31 10.91 -6.64 0.13
C LEU A 31 12.17 -6.27 -0.69
N ILE A 32 13.24 -5.85 0.00
CA ILE A 32 14.47 -5.41 -0.67
C ILE A 32 15.14 -6.58 -1.39
N ASP A 33 15.12 -7.78 -0.82
CA ASP A 33 15.65 -8.97 -1.45
C ASP A 33 14.85 -9.39 -2.69
N ASP A 34 13.51 -9.30 -2.64
CA ASP A 34 12.65 -9.57 -3.80
C ASP A 34 12.90 -8.55 -4.93
N VAL A 35 12.99 -7.25 -4.60
CA VAL A 35 13.34 -6.22 -5.60
C VAL A 35 14.74 -6.47 -6.17
N ARG A 36 15.72 -6.81 -5.34
CA ARG A 36 17.08 -7.13 -5.80
C ARG A 36 17.07 -8.31 -6.75
N ALA A 37 16.35 -9.38 -6.42
CA ALA A 37 16.28 -10.60 -7.22
C ALA A 37 15.61 -10.36 -8.59
N ASN A 38 14.57 -9.53 -8.64
CA ASN A 38 13.77 -9.33 -9.87
C ASN A 38 14.20 -8.11 -10.70
N ALA A 39 14.76 -7.08 -10.07
CA ALA A 39 15.06 -5.78 -10.70
C ALA A 39 16.51 -5.29 -10.50
N GLY A 40 17.33 -6.04 -9.76
CA GLY A 40 18.76 -5.77 -9.59
C GLY A 40 19.10 -4.77 -8.47
N ASP A 41 20.40 -4.65 -8.21
CA ASP A 41 20.94 -3.90 -7.07
C ASP A 41 20.69 -2.39 -7.11
N GLU A 42 20.74 -1.78 -8.29
CA GLU A 42 20.42 -0.35 -8.41
C GLU A 42 18.99 -0.11 -7.96
N MET A 43 18.07 -0.95 -8.43
CA MET A 43 16.65 -0.77 -8.13
C MET A 43 16.36 -0.97 -6.65
N ALA A 44 16.93 -2.01 -6.04
CA ALA A 44 16.86 -2.23 -4.60
C ALA A 44 17.38 -1.02 -3.81
N ARG A 45 18.50 -0.40 -4.22
CA ARG A 45 19.04 0.80 -3.57
C ARG A 45 18.12 2.01 -3.69
N GLN A 46 17.42 2.20 -4.82
CA GLN A 46 16.46 3.31 -4.92
C GLN A 46 15.20 3.03 -4.08
N THR A 47 14.73 1.77 -4.01
CA THR A 47 13.62 1.39 -3.12
C THR A 47 13.95 1.69 -1.66
N ILE A 48 15.17 1.39 -1.19
CA ILE A 48 15.60 1.76 0.18
C ILE A 48 15.54 3.28 0.38
N ARG A 49 16.03 4.07 -0.58
CA ARG A 49 15.98 5.54 -0.50
C ARG A 49 14.55 6.05 -0.44
N HIS A 50 13.68 5.49 -1.26
CA HIS A 50 12.26 5.82 -1.34
C HIS A 50 11.55 5.52 -0.02
N ILE A 51 11.69 4.31 0.54
CA ILE A 51 11.13 3.93 1.84
C ILE A 51 11.62 4.84 2.97
N LYS A 52 12.88 5.29 2.94
CA LYS A 52 13.43 6.21 3.95
C LYS A 52 12.93 7.64 3.81
N ALA A 53 12.60 8.06 2.60
CA ALA A 53 12.19 9.43 2.29
C ALA A 53 10.68 9.62 2.33
N GLU A 54 9.93 8.55 2.07
CA GLU A 54 8.48 8.55 2.05
C GLU A 54 7.94 8.02 3.37
N PHE A 55 7.20 8.85 4.09
CA PHE A 55 6.42 8.42 5.23
C PHE A 55 5.24 7.59 4.70
N SER A 56 5.49 6.33 4.34
CA SER A 56 4.45 5.44 3.81
C SER A 56 3.34 5.27 4.84
N THR A 57 2.11 5.21 4.32
CA THR A 57 0.92 5.29 5.14
C THR A 57 0.65 3.92 5.79
N LEU A 58 0.47 3.89 7.12
CA LEU A 58 -0.03 2.69 7.78
C LEU A 58 -1.44 2.37 7.28
N ASP A 59 -1.78 1.08 7.19
CA ASP A 59 -3.10 0.65 6.71
C ASP A 59 -4.26 1.37 7.39
N TRP A 60 -4.26 1.51 8.72
CA TRP A 60 -5.32 2.21 9.45
C TRP A 60 -5.49 3.68 9.04
N ILE A 61 -4.42 4.35 8.63
CA ILE A 61 -4.50 5.74 8.15
C ILE A 61 -5.18 5.76 6.79
N LEU A 62 -4.72 4.91 5.86
CA LEU A 62 -5.24 4.87 4.49
C LEU A 62 -6.70 4.40 4.46
N GLU A 63 -7.01 3.34 5.21
CA GLU A 63 -8.38 2.84 5.36
C GLU A 63 -9.29 3.89 6.01
N GLY A 64 -8.78 4.61 7.01
CA GLY A 64 -9.48 5.76 7.58
C GLY A 64 -9.75 6.88 6.57
N MET A 65 -8.80 7.16 5.65
CA MET A 65 -8.99 8.13 4.58
C MET A 65 -10.05 7.66 3.58
N ILE A 66 -10.02 6.40 3.18
CA ILE A 66 -11.02 5.78 2.28
C ILE A 66 -12.42 5.88 2.90
N ALA A 67 -12.56 5.52 4.17
CA ALA A 67 -13.83 5.60 4.89
C ALA A 67 -14.35 7.05 4.98
N ARG A 68 -13.49 8.02 5.32
CA ARG A 68 -13.86 9.45 5.36
C ARG A 68 -14.23 10.02 3.99
N ALA A 69 -13.71 9.45 2.90
CA ALA A 69 -14.12 9.79 1.54
C ALA A 69 -15.52 9.22 1.17
N GLY A 70 -16.13 8.43 2.05
CA GLY A 70 -17.43 7.81 1.84
C GLY A 70 -17.38 6.66 0.84
N LEU A 71 -16.25 5.94 0.80
CA LEU A 71 -16.06 4.72 0.03
C LEU A 71 -16.02 3.52 0.99
N GLU A 72 -16.52 2.38 0.53
CA GLU A 72 -16.45 1.11 1.25
C GLU A 72 -15.39 0.22 0.62
N ILE A 73 -14.50 -0.36 1.44
CA ILE A 73 -13.50 -1.33 0.97
C ILE A 73 -14.20 -2.67 0.81
N ILE A 74 -14.39 -3.13 -0.42
CA ILE A 74 -15.04 -4.41 -0.73
C ILE A 74 -14.03 -5.54 -0.93
N ARG A 75 -12.75 -5.21 -1.15
CA ARG A 75 -11.65 -6.17 -1.27
C ARG A 75 -10.31 -5.53 -0.88
N LYS A 76 -9.49 -6.28 -0.16
CA LYS A 76 -8.10 -5.94 0.20
C LYS A 76 -7.21 -7.16 -0.07
N ASP A 77 -6.25 -7.03 -0.98
CA ASP A 77 -5.23 -8.05 -1.23
C ASP A 77 -3.86 -7.52 -0.79
N CYS A 78 -3.15 -8.27 0.03
CA CYS A 78 -1.83 -7.89 0.55
C CYS A 78 -0.77 -8.87 0.04
N LYS A 79 0.34 -8.35 -0.48
CA LYS A 79 1.54 -9.13 -0.81
C LYS A 79 2.77 -8.40 -0.31
N GLY A 80 3.29 -8.82 0.84
CA GLY A 80 4.34 -8.10 1.54
C GLY A 80 3.85 -6.70 1.93
N LEU A 81 4.60 -5.66 1.52
CA LEU A 81 4.24 -4.26 1.76
C LEU A 81 3.36 -3.65 0.66
N LEU A 82 3.09 -4.37 -0.43
CA LEU A 82 2.17 -3.92 -1.48
C LEU A 82 0.75 -4.33 -1.11
N THR A 83 -0.16 -3.35 -1.02
CA THR A 83 -1.58 -3.60 -0.78
C THR A 83 -2.42 -3.03 -1.91
N VAL A 84 -3.39 -3.83 -2.37
CA VAL A 84 -4.40 -3.43 -3.34
C VAL A 84 -5.77 -3.39 -2.68
N TYR A 85 -6.44 -2.24 -2.79
CA TYR A 85 -7.81 -2.02 -2.33
C TYR A 85 -8.73 -1.88 -3.53
N VAL A 86 -9.88 -2.55 -3.47
CA VAL A 86 -11.03 -2.25 -4.31
C VAL A 86 -12.07 -1.61 -3.42
N CYS A 87 -12.43 -0.37 -3.75
CA CYS A 87 -13.42 0.39 -3.00
C CYS A 87 -14.63 0.71 -3.89
N GLU A 88 -15.81 0.73 -3.30
CA GLU A 88 -17.05 1.08 -3.98
C GLU A 88 -17.70 2.31 -3.34
N LYS A 89 -18.24 3.18 -4.19
CA LYS A 89 -19.04 4.31 -3.75
C LYS A 89 -20.45 3.83 -3.43
N LYS A 90 -20.84 3.95 -2.15
CA LYS A 90 -22.25 3.85 -1.76
C LYS A 90 -23.04 4.98 -2.38
#